data_AF-A0A132EEQ1-F1
#
_entry.id   AF-A0A132EEQ1-F1
#
_cell.length_a   1.000
_cell.length_b   1.000
_cell.length_c   1.000
_cell.angle_alpha   90.00
_cell.angle_beta   90.00
_cell.angle_gamma   90.00
#
_symmetry.space_group_name_H-M   'P 1'
#
loop_
_entity.id
_entity.type
_entity.pdbx_description
1 polymer ?
#
loop_
_entity_poly.entity_id
_entity_poly.type
_entity_poly.pdbx_seq_one_letter_code
_entity_poly.pdbx_strand_id
1 'polypeptide(L)'
;MQPSKTQSDLKCGLKQRHMTMIALGGVIGAGLFVGSGVVIQQTGPAAILSFLITGGLVVLVMRMLGEMACAMPAVGSFYEYARLAFGNWRGPGKMAGFLTGWMYWYFWVIVVALEAVAGAKLIQFWLPDVPAWIISLALLVVLTLTNLISVGSYGEFEFWFSSIKVAAIIVFLFLGGLYVLGLWPSSMHTTAVLPTLLGHGGFMPLGIGPVMSGAVAATGFYFGAEIVTIAAAEAREPAKAVAKATNSVITRVLVFYVGSVALVVALVPWNSPQMATPYVSALEVMGLPAAANVMNAIVLTAVLSALNSGLYAASRMLFALTRHGDAPAALAKVSKRGVPVRAILLGTVFGYVSVVMSYVSPDTVFAFLVNSYGTVAIFVYVLIAFSQLRLRKRLDAAATAKLRVKMWAYPYLTWVAIAGMISILVAMAFIPDQRKPLWLGVASLAVLLVAYGLTRRGRREHLDESDLLAYPPR
;
A
#
# COMPACT_ATOMS: atom_id res chain seq x y z
N MET A 1 15.15 32.60 -15.34
CA MET A 1 16.16 31.59 -15.71
C MET A 1 15.46 30.28 -15.98
N GLN A 2 15.51 29.79 -17.21
CA GLN A 2 15.08 28.42 -17.54
C GLN A 2 16.03 27.45 -16.80
N PRO A 3 15.55 26.43 -16.08
CA PRO A 3 16.44 25.45 -15.48
C PRO A 3 17.17 24.71 -16.61
N SER A 4 18.49 24.62 -16.47
CA SER A 4 19.33 23.88 -17.41
C SER A 4 18.85 22.43 -17.51
N LYS A 5 18.76 21.91 -18.73
CA LYS A 5 18.50 20.48 -19.00
C LYS A 5 19.67 19.65 -18.45
N THR A 6 19.64 19.31 -17.16
CA THR A 6 20.46 18.23 -16.61
C THR A 6 19.82 16.89 -16.99
N GLN A 7 20.63 15.99 -17.53
CA GLN A 7 20.25 14.89 -18.43
C GLN A 7 19.71 13.62 -17.73
N SER A 8 19.05 13.71 -16.56
CA SER A 8 18.72 12.51 -15.76
C SER A 8 17.38 12.52 -15.03
N ASP A 9 16.36 13.24 -15.51
CA ASP A 9 15.03 13.21 -14.91
C ASP A 9 14.09 12.18 -15.57
N LEU A 10 13.19 11.62 -14.76
CA LEU A 10 12.11 10.75 -15.22
C LEU A 10 11.20 11.50 -16.21
N LYS A 11 10.73 10.81 -17.25
CA LYS A 11 9.82 11.43 -18.21
C LYS A 11 8.39 11.49 -17.66
N CYS A 12 7.76 12.66 -17.75
CA CYS A 12 6.32 12.77 -17.49
C CYS A 12 5.52 11.99 -18.54
N GLY A 13 4.97 10.84 -18.15
CA GLY A 13 4.18 9.96 -19.03
C GLY A 13 2.79 9.63 -18.50
N LEU A 14 2.47 9.98 -17.24
CA LEU A 14 1.20 9.63 -16.62
C LEU A 14 0.12 10.67 -16.90
N LYS A 15 -1.02 10.20 -17.43
CA LYS A 15 -2.23 11.00 -17.67
C LYS A 15 -3.05 11.11 -16.39
N GLN A 16 -3.94 12.10 -16.34
CA GLN A 16 -4.84 12.30 -15.18
C GLN A 16 -5.74 11.07 -14.89
N ARG A 17 -6.13 10.32 -15.92
CA ARG A 17 -6.87 9.06 -15.78
C ARG A 17 -6.03 7.99 -15.06
N HIS A 18 -4.73 7.90 -15.39
CA HIS A 18 -3.80 6.99 -14.75
C HIS A 18 -3.65 7.36 -13.28
N MET A 19 -3.43 8.64 -12.97
CA MET A 19 -3.32 9.11 -11.59
C MET A 19 -4.55 8.78 -10.73
N THR A 20 -5.75 8.89 -11.32
CA THR A 20 -6.99 8.55 -10.61
C THR A 20 -7.07 7.04 -10.35
N MET A 21 -6.71 6.22 -11.33
CA MET A 21 -6.75 4.75 -11.20
C MET A 21 -5.62 4.19 -10.34
N ILE A 22 -4.40 4.74 -10.38
CA ILE A 22 -3.31 4.38 -9.46
C ILE A 22 -3.75 4.61 -8.01
N ALA A 23 -4.45 5.73 -7.76
CA ALA A 23 -4.95 6.02 -6.43
C ALA A 23 -6.09 5.08 -6.00
N LEU A 24 -7.00 4.71 -6.93
CA LEU A 24 -8.08 3.74 -6.66
C LEU A 24 -7.51 2.34 -6.42
N GLY A 25 -6.65 1.91 -7.33
CA GLY A 25 -6.01 0.60 -7.40
C GLY A 25 -5.06 0.31 -6.27
N GLY A 26 -4.24 1.29 -5.89
CA GLY A 26 -3.25 1.14 -4.81
C GLY A 26 -3.88 0.92 -3.44
N VAL A 27 -5.15 1.30 -3.24
CA VAL A 27 -5.90 1.02 -2.00
C VAL A 27 -6.61 -0.33 -2.08
N ILE A 28 -7.04 -0.75 -3.27
CA ILE A 28 -7.85 -1.96 -3.47
C ILE A 28 -6.94 -3.08 -3.98
N GLY A 29 -6.41 -3.88 -3.05
CA GLY A 29 -5.58 -5.05 -3.35
C GLY A 29 -6.34 -6.38 -3.23
N ALA A 30 -5.65 -7.48 -3.51
CA ALA A 30 -6.16 -8.83 -3.30
C ALA A 30 -6.50 -9.11 -1.83
N GLY A 31 -5.85 -8.40 -0.90
CA GLY A 31 -6.10 -8.46 0.54
C GLY A 31 -7.56 -8.17 0.92
N LEU A 32 -8.27 -7.29 0.19
CA LEU A 32 -9.69 -7.08 0.43
C LEU A 32 -10.50 -8.34 0.11
N PHE A 33 -10.24 -9.00 -1.01
CA PHE A 33 -11.07 -10.11 -1.49
C PHE A 33 -10.79 -11.45 -0.81
N VAL A 34 -9.57 -11.67 -0.34
CA VAL A 34 -9.13 -12.94 0.27
C VAL A 34 -8.76 -12.73 1.73
N GLY A 35 -7.93 -11.71 2.01
CA GLY A 35 -7.43 -11.44 3.36
C GLY A 35 -8.50 -10.97 4.35
N SER A 36 -9.58 -10.34 3.88
CA SER A 36 -10.69 -9.93 4.75
C SER A 36 -11.36 -11.12 5.44
N GLY A 37 -11.41 -12.30 4.80
CA GLY A 37 -12.00 -13.51 5.37
C GLY A 37 -11.30 -13.95 6.65
N VAL A 38 -9.96 -13.84 6.68
CA VAL A 38 -9.16 -14.12 7.88
C VAL A 38 -9.50 -13.14 9.01
N VAL A 39 -9.61 -11.84 8.70
CA VAL A 39 -9.98 -10.82 9.69
C VAL A 39 -11.41 -11.06 10.20
N ILE A 40 -12.34 -11.40 9.32
CA ILE A 40 -13.73 -11.70 9.67
C ILE A 40 -13.81 -12.92 10.59
N GLN A 41 -13.12 -14.02 10.29
CA GLN A 41 -13.12 -15.20 11.14
C GLN A 41 -12.53 -14.91 12.53
N GLN A 42 -11.52 -14.06 12.61
CA GLN A 42 -10.87 -13.71 13.88
C GLN A 42 -11.64 -12.70 14.72
N THR A 43 -12.49 -11.87 14.12
CA THR A 43 -13.12 -10.72 14.80
C THR A 43 -14.65 -10.73 14.78
N GLY A 44 -15.24 -11.67 14.04
CA GLY A 44 -16.68 -11.72 13.80
C GLY A 44 -17.18 -10.54 12.95
N PRO A 45 -18.46 -10.18 13.07
CA PRO A 45 -19.06 -9.04 12.36
C PRO A 45 -18.37 -7.71 12.69
N ALA A 46 -17.77 -7.61 13.87
CA ALA A 46 -16.97 -6.46 14.30
C ALA A 46 -15.69 -6.24 13.48
N ALA A 47 -15.37 -7.12 12.52
CA ALA A 47 -14.37 -6.84 11.48
C ALA A 47 -14.57 -5.49 10.80
N ILE A 48 -15.82 -5.04 10.67
CA ILE A 48 -16.17 -3.71 10.17
C ILE A 48 -15.42 -2.61 10.95
N LEU A 49 -15.34 -2.72 12.28
CA LEU A 49 -14.63 -1.78 13.13
C LEU A 49 -13.12 -1.86 12.92
N SER A 50 -12.58 -3.08 12.76
CA SER A 50 -11.16 -3.30 12.44
C SER A 50 -10.76 -2.55 11.17
N PHE A 51 -11.54 -2.70 10.10
CA PHE A 51 -11.33 -1.99 8.83
C PHE A 51 -11.55 -0.48 8.95
N LEU A 52 -12.54 -0.03 9.74
CA LEU A 52 -12.80 1.39 9.96
C LEU A 52 -11.65 2.08 10.72
N ILE A 53 -11.12 1.45 11.77
CA ILE A 53 -10.00 1.98 12.57
C ILE A 53 -8.77 2.13 11.67
N THR A 54 -8.38 1.06 11.00
CA THR A 54 -7.19 1.06 10.13
C THR A 54 -7.35 1.99 8.93
N GLY A 55 -8.50 1.93 8.27
CA GLY A 55 -8.81 2.83 7.16
C GLY A 55 -8.84 4.30 7.56
N GLY A 56 -9.33 4.60 8.77
CA GLY A 56 -9.26 5.92 9.37
C GLY A 56 -7.82 6.41 9.55
N LEU A 57 -6.94 5.56 10.09
CA LEU A 57 -5.51 5.89 10.21
C LEU A 57 -4.86 6.15 8.84
N VAL A 58 -5.17 5.34 7.83
CA VAL A 58 -4.64 5.51 6.47
C VAL A 58 -5.14 6.80 5.82
N VAL A 59 -6.41 7.16 6.04
CA VAL A 59 -6.95 8.46 5.59
C VAL A 59 -6.17 9.62 6.20
N LEU A 60 -5.84 9.55 7.49
CA LEU A 60 -5.04 10.58 8.16
C LEU A 60 -3.62 10.66 7.59
N VAL A 61 -2.95 9.52 7.39
CA VAL A 61 -1.62 9.46 6.75
C VAL A 61 -1.64 10.02 5.34
N MET A 62 -2.65 9.66 4.53
CA MET A 62 -2.80 10.19 3.18
C MET A 62 -3.08 11.69 3.18
N ARG A 63 -3.80 12.23 4.16
CA ARG A 63 -3.95 13.68 4.33
C ARG A 63 -2.63 14.36 4.67
N MET A 64 -1.81 13.75 5.52
CA MET A 64 -0.48 14.27 5.85
C MET A 64 0.43 14.31 4.63
N LEU A 65 0.47 13.23 3.85
CA LEU A 65 1.20 13.16 2.59
C LEU A 65 0.66 14.19 1.59
N GLY A 66 -0.66 14.29 1.45
CA GLY A 66 -1.30 15.22 0.55
C GLY A 66 -0.99 16.68 0.88
N GLU A 67 -0.95 17.02 2.17
CA GLU A 67 -0.53 18.33 2.64
C GLU A 67 0.95 18.61 2.29
N MET A 68 1.87 17.70 2.63
CA MET A 68 3.31 17.88 2.35
C MET A 68 3.60 17.98 0.85
N ALA A 69 2.94 17.15 0.03
CA ALA A 69 3.10 17.17 -1.42
C ALA A 69 2.45 18.37 -2.11
N CYS A 70 1.37 18.93 -1.54
CA CYS A 70 0.86 20.22 -2.00
C CYS A 70 1.79 21.38 -1.61
N ALA A 71 2.41 21.31 -0.43
CA ALA A 71 3.34 22.34 0.05
C ALA A 71 4.66 22.32 -0.73
N MET A 72 5.17 21.14 -1.07
CA MET A 72 6.47 20.96 -1.73
C MET A 72 6.35 19.98 -2.91
N PRO A 73 5.73 20.38 -4.04
CA PRO A 73 5.47 19.49 -5.18
C PRO A 73 6.73 19.05 -5.94
N ALA A 74 7.83 19.80 -5.81
CA ALA A 74 9.11 19.48 -6.43
C ALA A 74 9.85 18.32 -5.74
N VAL A 75 9.38 17.92 -4.56
CA VAL A 75 9.95 16.81 -3.78
C VAL A 75 9.41 15.49 -4.33
N GLY A 76 10.29 14.67 -4.91
CA GLY A 76 9.90 13.52 -5.73
C GLY A 76 9.37 12.28 -4.99
N SER A 77 9.37 12.25 -3.65
CA SER A 77 8.81 11.13 -2.85
C SER A 77 8.83 11.47 -1.36
N PHE A 78 8.04 10.77 -0.55
CA PHE A 78 7.92 11.03 0.89
C PHE A 78 9.18 10.73 1.72
N TYR A 79 10.16 9.98 1.21
CA TYR A 79 11.45 9.81 1.89
C TYR A 79 12.22 11.15 1.99
N GLU A 80 12.04 12.04 1.03
CA GLU A 80 12.59 13.40 1.09
C GLU A 80 11.88 14.25 2.13
N TYR A 81 10.57 14.09 2.31
CA TYR A 81 9.87 14.76 3.42
C TYR A 81 10.45 14.34 4.76
N ALA A 82 10.75 13.05 4.93
CA ALA A 82 11.46 12.55 6.11
C ALA A 82 12.87 13.16 6.23
N ARG A 83 13.61 13.30 5.12
CA ARG A 83 14.91 13.96 5.14
C ARG A 83 14.83 15.42 5.59
N LEU A 84 13.94 16.20 4.99
CA LEU A 84 13.75 17.63 5.25
C LEU A 84 13.23 17.89 6.66
N ALA A 85 12.26 17.11 7.13
CA ALA A 85 11.64 17.27 8.44
C ALA A 85 12.65 17.21 9.59
N PHE A 86 13.68 16.38 9.45
CA PHE A 86 14.68 16.10 10.46
C PHE A 86 16.07 16.70 10.11
N GLY A 87 16.16 17.59 9.12
CA GLY A 87 17.45 18.08 8.57
C GLY A 87 18.17 19.24 9.27
N ASN A 88 17.59 19.92 10.27
CA ASN A 88 18.23 21.10 10.90
C ASN A 88 19.33 20.72 11.92
N TRP A 89 20.32 21.61 12.13
CA TRP A 89 21.57 21.67 12.95
C TRP A 89 22.01 20.51 13.89
N ARG A 90 21.14 19.63 14.37
CA ARG A 90 21.46 18.42 15.18
C ARG A 90 20.61 17.18 14.82
N GLY A 91 19.88 17.22 13.70
CA GLY A 91 18.83 16.26 13.41
C GLY A 91 19.27 15.03 12.60
N PRO A 92 18.61 13.88 12.78
CA PRO A 92 18.90 12.64 12.05
C PRO A 92 18.28 12.61 10.63
N GLY A 93 18.12 13.74 9.94
CA GLY A 93 17.33 13.80 8.69
C GLY A 93 17.84 12.92 7.57
N LYS A 94 19.15 12.90 7.35
CA LYS A 94 19.74 11.99 6.39
C LYS A 94 19.46 10.50 6.73
N MET A 95 19.41 10.14 8.01
CA MET A 95 19.04 8.81 8.48
C MET A 95 17.55 8.54 8.27
N ALA A 96 16.68 9.49 8.62
CA ALA A 96 15.23 9.37 8.44
C ALA A 96 14.86 9.14 6.96
N GLY A 97 15.48 9.88 6.03
CA GLY A 97 15.30 9.67 4.59
C GLY A 97 15.81 8.31 4.12
N PHE A 98 17.01 7.90 4.54
CA PHE A 98 17.58 6.59 4.21
C PHE A 98 16.68 5.44 4.70
N LEU A 99 16.28 5.47 5.97
CA LEU A 99 15.41 4.45 6.55
C LEU A 99 14.07 4.39 5.84
N THR A 100 13.41 5.55 5.65
CA THR A 100 12.10 5.61 4.99
C THR A 100 12.15 5.01 3.58
N GLY A 101 13.16 5.37 2.78
CA GLY A 101 13.27 4.88 1.41
C GLY A 101 13.60 3.40 1.33
N TRP A 102 14.58 2.91 2.10
CA TRP A 102 14.96 1.50 2.09
C TRP A 102 13.92 0.58 2.70
N MET A 103 13.22 1.02 3.76
CA MET A 103 12.08 0.30 4.35
C MET A 103 10.93 0.17 3.34
N TYR A 104 10.62 1.26 2.64
CA TYR A 104 9.58 1.25 1.63
C TYR A 104 9.94 0.36 0.42
N TRP A 105 11.19 0.45 -0.04
CA TRP A 105 11.70 -0.43 -1.09
C TRP A 105 11.63 -1.90 -0.67
N TYR A 106 12.10 -2.22 0.54
CA TYR A 106 12.05 -3.56 1.13
C TYR A 106 10.63 -4.11 1.18
N PHE A 107 9.68 -3.31 1.67
CA PHE A 107 8.26 -3.64 1.71
C PHE A 107 7.75 -4.06 0.33
N TRP A 108 7.95 -3.23 -0.70
CA TRP A 108 7.37 -3.48 -2.02
C TRP A 108 7.97 -4.66 -2.74
N VAL A 109 9.27 -4.87 -2.58
CA VAL A 109 9.95 -6.00 -3.19
C VAL A 109 9.43 -7.34 -2.64
N ILE A 110 9.09 -7.39 -1.35
CA ILE A 110 8.46 -8.57 -0.73
C ILE A 110 7.02 -8.73 -1.21
N VAL A 111 6.24 -7.65 -1.26
CA VAL A 111 4.86 -7.67 -1.77
C VAL A 111 4.82 -8.17 -3.21
N VAL A 112 5.75 -7.75 -4.07
CA VAL A 112 5.85 -8.25 -5.46
C VAL A 112 5.98 -9.78 -5.51
N ALA A 113 6.78 -10.38 -4.63
CA ALA A 113 6.94 -11.82 -4.56
C ALA A 113 5.69 -12.52 -4.01
N LEU A 114 5.10 -11.96 -2.95
CA LEU A 114 3.86 -12.45 -2.36
C LEU A 114 2.71 -12.48 -3.39
N GLU A 115 2.54 -11.39 -4.12
CA GLU A 115 1.50 -11.26 -5.14
C GLU A 115 1.77 -12.18 -6.34
N ALA A 116 3.04 -12.40 -6.73
CA ALA A 116 3.36 -13.37 -7.77
C ALA A 116 2.93 -14.80 -7.39
N VAL A 117 3.22 -15.22 -6.16
CA VAL A 117 2.81 -16.53 -5.63
C VAL A 117 1.29 -16.63 -5.48
N ALA A 118 0.64 -15.57 -5.00
CA ALA A 118 -0.82 -15.52 -4.91
C ALA A 118 -1.48 -15.62 -6.29
N GLY A 119 -0.96 -14.88 -7.28
CA GLY A 119 -1.43 -14.90 -8.66
C GLY A 119 -1.27 -16.27 -9.30
N ALA A 120 -0.17 -16.97 -9.01
CA ALA A 120 0.01 -18.34 -9.46
C ALA A 120 -1.06 -19.29 -8.91
N LYS A 121 -1.39 -19.20 -7.63
CA LYS A 121 -2.47 -20.00 -7.03
C LYS A 121 -3.83 -19.71 -7.68
N LEU A 122 -4.11 -18.44 -7.99
CA LEU A 122 -5.36 -18.06 -8.69
C LEU A 122 -5.39 -18.62 -10.12
N ILE A 123 -4.27 -18.66 -10.84
CA ILE A 123 -4.22 -19.24 -12.18
C ILE A 123 -4.32 -20.77 -12.14
N GLN A 124 -3.76 -21.42 -11.13
CA GLN A 124 -3.89 -22.87 -10.93
C GLN A 124 -5.34 -23.34 -10.75
N PHE A 125 -6.25 -22.43 -10.40
CA PHE A 125 -7.69 -22.72 -10.42
C PHE A 125 -8.16 -23.18 -11.81
N TRP A 126 -7.63 -22.61 -12.90
CA TRP A 126 -7.95 -23.02 -14.28
C TRP A 126 -6.90 -23.95 -14.89
N LEU A 127 -5.65 -23.87 -14.44
CA LEU A 127 -4.52 -24.64 -14.95
C LEU A 127 -3.84 -25.42 -13.81
N PRO A 128 -4.51 -26.43 -13.21
CA PRO A 128 -4.03 -27.11 -12.01
C PRO A 128 -2.72 -27.88 -12.24
N ASP A 129 -2.50 -28.38 -13.46
CA ASP A 129 -1.33 -29.20 -13.81
C ASP A 129 -0.05 -28.37 -14.02
N VAL A 130 -0.17 -27.04 -14.12
CA VAL A 130 0.98 -26.16 -14.32
C VAL A 130 1.61 -25.82 -12.96
N PRO A 131 2.91 -26.09 -12.75
CA PRO A 131 3.58 -25.77 -11.50
C PRO A 131 3.52 -24.27 -11.16
N ALA A 132 3.13 -23.95 -9.93
CA ALA A 132 2.96 -22.57 -9.47
C ALA A 132 4.20 -21.69 -9.64
N TRP A 133 5.41 -22.26 -9.56
CA TRP A 133 6.65 -21.49 -9.71
C TRP A 133 6.84 -20.99 -11.15
N ILE A 134 6.41 -21.77 -12.16
CA ILE A 134 6.46 -21.37 -13.58
C ILE A 134 5.52 -20.20 -13.80
N ILE A 135 4.29 -20.30 -13.26
CA ILE A 135 3.29 -19.24 -13.37
C ILE A 135 3.79 -17.97 -12.67
N SER A 136 4.30 -18.08 -11.44
CA SER A 136 4.84 -16.95 -10.67
C SER A 136 5.97 -16.24 -11.43
N LEU A 137 6.90 -17.02 -12.00
CA LEU A 137 8.01 -16.50 -12.79
C LEU A 137 7.51 -15.81 -14.06
N ALA A 138 6.57 -16.42 -14.78
CA ALA A 138 5.98 -15.86 -15.99
C ALA A 138 5.27 -14.52 -15.71
N LEU A 139 4.46 -14.45 -14.64
CA LEU A 139 3.80 -13.22 -14.21
C LEU A 139 4.81 -12.10 -13.90
N LEU A 140 5.87 -12.42 -13.15
CA LEU A 140 6.93 -11.46 -12.84
C LEU A 140 7.67 -10.99 -14.09
N VAL A 141 8.02 -11.89 -15.02
CA VAL A 141 8.68 -11.52 -16.27
C VAL A 141 7.81 -10.60 -17.11
N VAL A 142 6.54 -10.96 -17.31
CA VAL A 142 5.60 -10.15 -18.09
C VAL A 142 5.47 -8.74 -17.49
N LEU A 143 5.25 -8.62 -16.18
CA LEU A 143 5.11 -7.31 -15.55
C LEU A 143 6.43 -6.54 -15.41
N THR A 144 7.57 -7.22 -15.37
CA THR A 144 8.88 -6.58 -15.49
C THR A 144 9.03 -5.94 -16.87
N LEU A 145 8.70 -6.67 -17.93
CA LEU A 145 8.80 -6.18 -19.30
C LEU A 145 7.89 -4.96 -19.53
N THR A 146 6.66 -4.96 -19.03
CA THR A 146 5.76 -3.80 -19.15
C THR A 146 6.34 -2.56 -18.47
N ASN A 147 6.95 -2.72 -17.29
CA ASN A 147 7.60 -1.63 -16.56
C ASN A 147 8.88 -1.12 -17.27
N LEU A 148 9.59 -1.97 -18.01
CA LEU A 148 10.77 -1.59 -18.80
C LEU A 148 10.40 -0.81 -20.08
N ILE A 149 9.20 -1.00 -20.64
CA ILE A 149 8.79 -0.35 -21.89
C ILE A 149 8.63 1.16 -21.71
N SER A 150 7.79 1.60 -20.77
CA SER A 150 7.56 3.01 -20.44
C SER A 150 6.69 3.16 -19.19
N VAL A 151 6.76 4.30 -18.49
CA VAL A 151 5.81 4.63 -17.42
C VAL A 151 4.36 4.75 -17.92
N GLY A 152 4.17 5.14 -19.19
CA GLY A 152 2.84 5.19 -19.81
C GLY A 152 2.22 3.80 -19.93
N SER A 153 3.01 2.78 -20.29
CA SER A 153 2.54 1.38 -20.35
C SER A 153 2.13 0.89 -18.97
N TYR A 154 2.94 1.13 -17.94
CA TYR A 154 2.57 0.89 -16.54
C TYR A 154 1.20 1.51 -16.21
N GLY A 155 1.01 2.79 -16.55
CA GLY A 155 -0.24 3.51 -16.30
C GLY A 155 -1.46 2.97 -17.04
N GLU A 156 -1.30 2.44 -18.27
CA GLU A 156 -2.39 1.80 -19.01
C GLU A 156 -2.79 0.45 -18.40
N PHE A 157 -1.83 -0.42 -18.06
CA PHE A 157 -2.13 -1.69 -17.38
C PHE A 157 -2.84 -1.44 -16.05
N GLU A 158 -2.31 -0.53 -15.25
CA GLU A 158 -2.89 -0.18 -13.96
C GLU A 158 -4.28 0.44 -14.10
N PHE A 159 -4.51 1.26 -15.14
CA PHE A 159 -5.83 1.81 -15.43
C PHE A 159 -6.87 0.70 -15.67
N TRP A 160 -6.56 -0.29 -16.50
CA TRP A 160 -7.50 -1.37 -16.79
C TRP A 160 -7.72 -2.30 -15.61
N PHE A 161 -6.65 -2.76 -14.95
CA PHE A 161 -6.78 -3.63 -13.78
C PHE A 161 -7.59 -2.96 -12.66
N SER A 162 -7.34 -1.68 -12.40
CA SER A 162 -8.08 -0.95 -11.35
C SER A 162 -9.50 -0.59 -11.75
N SER A 163 -9.78 -0.42 -13.04
CA SER A 163 -11.15 -0.27 -13.53
C SER A 163 -11.98 -1.53 -13.25
N ILE A 164 -11.42 -2.73 -13.52
CA ILE A 164 -12.09 -4.01 -13.28
C ILE A 164 -12.40 -4.18 -11.79
N LYS A 165 -11.42 -3.94 -10.92
CA LYS A 165 -11.60 -4.01 -9.46
C LYS A 165 -12.71 -3.10 -8.96
N VAL A 166 -12.68 -1.83 -9.37
CA VAL A 166 -13.65 -0.83 -8.91
C VAL A 166 -15.05 -1.18 -9.41
N ALA A 167 -15.18 -1.58 -10.69
CA ALA A 167 -16.45 -2.03 -11.24
C ALA A 167 -17.00 -3.25 -10.49
N ALA A 168 -16.16 -4.25 -10.21
CA ALA A 168 -16.53 -5.44 -9.46
C ALA A 168 -17.09 -5.11 -8.07
N ILE A 169 -16.43 -4.22 -7.32
CA ILE A 169 -16.89 -3.83 -5.99
C ILE A 169 -18.19 -3.02 -6.07
N ILE A 170 -18.34 -2.12 -7.04
CA ILE A 170 -19.59 -1.37 -7.21
C ILE A 170 -20.76 -2.33 -7.50
N VAL A 171 -20.56 -3.30 -8.40
CA VAL A 171 -21.57 -4.32 -8.70
C VAL A 171 -21.87 -5.17 -7.46
N PHE A 172 -20.85 -5.62 -6.73
CA PHE A 172 -21.03 -6.38 -5.50
C PHE A 172 -21.83 -5.61 -4.45
N LEU A 173 -21.49 -4.33 -4.22
CA LEU A 173 -22.21 -3.46 -3.29
C LEU A 173 -23.67 -3.25 -3.71
N PHE A 174 -23.92 -3.10 -5.02
CA PHE A 174 -25.27 -2.97 -5.55
C PHE A 174 -26.09 -4.24 -5.34
N LEU A 175 -25.57 -5.41 -5.75
CA LEU A 175 -26.26 -6.68 -5.63
C LEU A 175 -26.49 -7.08 -4.16
N GLY A 176 -25.45 -6.99 -3.33
CA GLY A 176 -25.58 -7.27 -1.89
C GLY A 176 -26.47 -6.26 -1.17
N GLY A 177 -26.49 -4.99 -1.61
CA GLY A 177 -27.44 -4.00 -1.13
C GLY A 177 -28.89 -4.38 -1.45
N LEU A 178 -29.18 -4.81 -2.69
CA LEU A 178 -30.51 -5.31 -3.06
C LEU A 178 -30.92 -6.53 -2.21
N TYR A 179 -29.99 -7.45 -1.97
CA TYR A 179 -30.22 -8.61 -1.11
C TYR A 179 -30.55 -8.20 0.32
N VAL A 180 -29.73 -7.34 0.93
CA VAL A 180 -29.93 -6.91 2.33
C VAL A 180 -31.21 -6.09 2.51
N LEU A 181 -31.61 -5.31 1.49
CA LEU A 181 -32.86 -4.55 1.51
C LEU A 181 -34.11 -5.39 1.20
N GLY A 182 -33.97 -6.70 0.94
CA GLY A 182 -35.08 -7.58 0.59
C GLY A 182 -35.67 -7.35 -0.81
N LEU A 183 -34.96 -6.62 -1.67
CA LEU A 183 -35.34 -6.37 -3.07
C LEU A 183 -34.84 -7.46 -4.02
N TRP A 184 -34.10 -8.45 -3.51
CA TRP A 184 -33.67 -9.62 -4.27
C TRP A 184 -34.82 -10.60 -4.47
N PRO A 185 -34.85 -11.41 -5.55
CA PRO A 185 -35.93 -12.37 -5.75
C PRO A 185 -36.07 -13.32 -4.55
N SER A 186 -37.27 -13.42 -4.00
CA SER A 186 -37.55 -14.22 -2.79
C SER A 186 -37.19 -15.69 -2.94
N SER A 187 -37.32 -16.24 -4.16
CA SER A 187 -36.91 -17.61 -4.49
C SER A 187 -35.40 -17.85 -4.42
N MET A 188 -34.59 -16.79 -4.43
CA MET A 188 -33.12 -16.85 -4.37
C MET A 188 -32.56 -16.34 -3.02
N HIS A 189 -33.42 -16.02 -2.05
CA HIS A 189 -32.99 -15.71 -0.69
C HIS A 189 -32.64 -17.00 0.06
N THR A 190 -31.37 -17.37 0.06
CA THR A 190 -30.88 -18.58 0.74
C THR A 190 -30.53 -18.36 2.20
N THR A 191 -30.35 -17.10 2.61
CA THR A 191 -29.84 -16.72 3.93
C THR A 191 -30.59 -15.52 4.51
N ALA A 192 -30.94 -15.60 5.80
CA ALA A 192 -31.53 -14.49 6.55
C ALA A 192 -30.44 -13.59 7.14
N VAL A 193 -30.46 -12.31 6.77
CA VAL A 193 -29.39 -11.35 7.08
C VAL A 193 -29.17 -11.14 8.58
N LEU A 194 -30.22 -10.84 9.34
CA LEU A 194 -30.11 -10.57 10.78
C LEU A 194 -29.58 -11.79 11.57
N PRO A 195 -30.12 -13.01 11.37
CA PRO A 195 -29.57 -14.21 11.98
C PRO A 195 -28.11 -14.49 11.61
N THR A 196 -27.70 -14.24 10.36
CA THR A 196 -26.30 -14.40 9.95
C THR A 196 -25.38 -13.39 10.64
N LEU A 197 -25.82 -12.13 10.73
CA LEU A 197 -25.02 -11.05 11.30
C LEU A 197 -24.93 -11.12 12.83
N LEU A 198 -26.02 -11.48 13.52
CA LEU A 198 -26.13 -11.37 14.98
C LEU A 198 -26.37 -12.70 15.70
N GLY A 199 -26.74 -13.76 14.97
CA GLY A 199 -27.14 -15.05 15.57
C GLY A 199 -25.99 -15.88 16.13
N HIS A 200 -24.75 -15.41 16.04
CA HIS A 200 -23.55 -16.12 16.49
C HIS A 200 -22.83 -15.36 17.60
N GLY A 201 -23.60 -14.92 18.61
CA GLY A 201 -23.10 -14.14 19.75
C GLY A 201 -23.14 -12.62 19.56
N GLY A 202 -23.95 -12.12 18.62
CA GLY A 202 -24.11 -10.70 18.35
C GLY A 202 -23.03 -10.11 17.43
N PHE A 203 -22.90 -8.79 17.43
CA PHE A 203 -22.00 -8.05 16.55
C PHE A 203 -20.51 -8.24 16.89
N MET A 204 -20.19 -8.37 18.17
CA MET A 204 -18.82 -8.48 18.67
C MET A 204 -18.68 -9.70 19.59
N PRO A 205 -18.85 -10.93 19.06
CA PRO A 205 -18.95 -12.15 19.86
C PRO A 205 -17.64 -12.51 20.57
N LEU A 206 -16.50 -12.06 20.03
CA LEU A 206 -15.16 -12.32 20.56
C LEU A 206 -14.60 -11.16 21.40
N GLY A 207 -15.40 -10.11 21.63
CA GLY A 207 -14.99 -8.91 22.37
C GLY A 207 -14.08 -7.95 21.59
N ILE A 208 -13.61 -6.89 22.27
CA ILE A 208 -12.84 -5.80 21.64
C ILE A 208 -11.38 -6.17 21.33
N GLY A 209 -10.79 -7.12 22.05
CA GLY A 209 -9.39 -7.53 21.87
C GLY A 209 -9.11 -8.04 20.45
N PRO A 210 -9.93 -8.96 19.92
CA PRO A 210 -9.81 -9.42 18.54
C PRO A 210 -10.05 -8.30 17.52
N VAL A 211 -10.97 -7.36 17.74
CA VAL A 211 -11.16 -6.19 16.85
C VAL A 211 -9.85 -5.41 16.70
N MET A 212 -9.15 -5.15 17.81
CA MET A 212 -7.84 -4.49 17.75
C MET A 212 -6.79 -5.34 17.01
N SER A 213 -6.83 -6.66 17.18
CA SER A 213 -5.95 -7.60 16.47
C SER A 213 -6.25 -7.65 14.97
N GLY A 214 -7.52 -7.57 14.59
CA GLY A 214 -7.96 -7.46 13.21
C GLY A 214 -7.56 -6.13 12.58
N ALA A 215 -7.54 -5.03 13.34
CA ALA A 215 -7.04 -3.74 12.86
C ALA A 215 -5.55 -3.81 12.50
N VAL A 216 -4.75 -4.52 13.32
CA VAL A 216 -3.34 -4.83 13.02
C VAL A 216 -3.24 -5.56 11.68
N ALA A 217 -3.98 -6.67 11.50
CA ALA A 217 -3.96 -7.44 10.26
C ALA A 217 -4.42 -6.63 9.04
N ALA A 218 -5.48 -5.83 9.18
CA ALA A 218 -6.02 -4.98 8.12
C ALA A 218 -5.03 -3.90 7.65
N THR A 219 -4.01 -3.56 8.45
CA THR A 219 -3.01 -2.54 8.09
C THR A 219 -2.26 -2.90 6.81
N GLY A 220 -2.00 -4.19 6.58
CA GLY A 220 -1.35 -4.66 5.36
C GLY A 220 -2.20 -4.48 4.09
N PHE A 221 -3.53 -4.39 4.22
CA PHE A 221 -4.44 -4.27 3.07
C PHE A 221 -4.59 -2.84 2.55
N TYR A 222 -4.39 -1.85 3.41
CA TYR A 222 -4.52 -0.43 3.04
C TYR A 222 -3.24 0.22 2.54
N PHE A 223 -2.10 -0.46 2.66
CA PHE A 223 -0.82 0.04 2.20
C PHE A 223 -0.75 0.04 0.66
N GLY A 224 -0.27 1.13 0.07
CA GLY A 224 -0.29 1.34 -1.39
C GLY A 224 -1.06 2.57 -1.84
N ALA A 225 -1.89 3.15 -0.96
CA ALA A 225 -2.52 4.44 -1.19
C ALA A 225 -1.48 5.54 -1.52
N GLU A 226 -0.30 5.46 -0.89
CA GLU A 226 0.78 6.43 -1.01
C GLU A 226 1.55 6.36 -2.33
N ILE A 227 1.42 5.29 -3.12
CA ILE A 227 2.09 5.16 -4.44
C ILE A 227 1.75 6.33 -5.35
N VAL A 228 0.52 6.86 -5.24
CA VAL A 228 0.09 8.03 -6.02
C VAL A 228 0.99 9.26 -5.79
N THR A 229 1.61 9.38 -4.62
CA THR A 229 2.51 10.50 -4.30
C THR A 229 3.84 10.36 -5.03
N ILE A 230 4.32 9.13 -5.23
CA ILE A 230 5.49 8.82 -6.06
C ILE A 230 5.15 9.04 -7.53
N ALA A 231 3.99 8.53 -7.98
CA ALA A 231 3.50 8.69 -9.34
C ALA A 231 3.26 10.15 -9.72
N ALA A 232 2.94 11.02 -8.75
CA ALA A 232 2.73 12.43 -8.99
C ALA A 232 3.98 13.14 -9.49
N ALA A 233 5.19 12.67 -9.16
CA ALA A 233 6.43 13.22 -9.68
C ALA A 233 6.58 13.03 -11.21
N GLU A 234 5.87 12.06 -11.79
CA GLU A 234 5.84 11.78 -13.24
C GLU A 234 4.54 12.29 -13.92
N ALA A 235 3.77 13.12 -13.22
CA ALA A 235 2.49 13.67 -13.69
C ALA A 235 2.58 15.15 -14.12
N ARG A 236 1.69 15.59 -15.02
CA ARG A 236 1.67 16.98 -15.50
C ARG A 236 1.26 18.02 -14.44
N GLU A 237 0.35 17.64 -13.54
CA GLU A 237 -0.14 18.50 -12.45
C GLU A 237 0.00 17.78 -11.09
N PRO A 238 1.22 17.65 -10.51
CA PRO A 238 1.48 16.81 -9.34
C PRO A 238 0.60 17.14 -8.13
N ALA A 239 0.54 18.40 -7.73
CA ALA A 239 -0.23 18.84 -6.55
C ALA A 239 -1.74 18.57 -6.69
N LYS A 240 -2.29 18.72 -7.90
CA LYS A 240 -3.72 18.46 -8.16
C LYS A 240 -4.01 16.95 -8.16
N ALA A 241 -3.11 16.16 -8.74
CA ALA A 241 -3.22 14.70 -8.75
C ALA A 241 -3.21 14.13 -7.32
N VAL A 242 -2.25 14.57 -6.50
CA VAL A 242 -2.17 14.16 -5.08
C VAL A 242 -3.40 14.62 -4.30
N ALA A 243 -3.86 15.85 -4.50
CA ALA A 243 -5.04 16.36 -3.79
C ALA A 243 -6.30 15.54 -4.10
N LYS A 244 -6.55 15.25 -5.37
CA LYS A 244 -7.67 14.42 -5.80
C LYS A 244 -7.56 13.01 -5.22
N ALA A 245 -6.36 12.42 -5.26
CA ALA A 245 -6.11 11.10 -4.70
C ALA A 245 -6.37 11.04 -3.19
N THR A 246 -5.88 12.03 -2.45
CA THR A 246 -6.08 12.14 -1.00
C THR A 246 -7.55 12.21 -0.63
N ASN A 247 -8.34 13.07 -1.30
CA ASN A 247 -9.76 13.21 -1.00
C ASN A 247 -10.57 11.97 -1.36
N SER A 248 -10.18 11.26 -2.42
CA SER A 248 -10.88 10.06 -2.86
C SER A 248 -10.58 8.82 -2.01
N VAL A 249 -9.46 8.78 -1.27
CA VAL A 249 -9.17 7.69 -0.31
C VAL A 249 -10.28 7.54 0.74
N ILE A 250 -10.89 8.63 1.20
CA ILE A 250 -11.97 8.58 2.20
C ILE A 250 -13.15 7.75 1.70
N THR A 251 -13.68 8.10 0.52
CA THR A 251 -14.80 7.38 -0.08
C THR A 251 -14.44 5.92 -0.35
N ARG A 252 -13.20 5.64 -0.77
CA ARG A 252 -12.73 4.26 -1.02
C ARG A 252 -12.71 3.41 0.25
N VAL A 253 -12.21 3.95 1.36
CA VAL A 253 -12.18 3.25 2.64
C VAL A 253 -13.59 2.94 3.13
N LEU A 254 -14.49 3.93 3.10
CA LEU A 254 -15.85 3.77 3.61
C LEU A 254 -16.71 2.87 2.71
N VAL A 255 -16.69 3.11 1.40
CA VAL A 255 -17.59 2.41 0.47
C VAL A 255 -17.01 1.04 0.10
N PHE A 256 -15.77 0.99 -0.36
CA PHE A 256 -15.22 -0.24 -0.92
C PHE A 256 -14.73 -1.23 0.11
N TYR A 257 -14.14 -0.77 1.21
CA TYR A 257 -13.71 -1.69 2.27
C TYR A 257 -14.83 -1.92 3.28
N VAL A 258 -15.20 -0.88 4.02
CA VAL A 258 -16.17 -1.00 5.12
C VAL A 258 -17.53 -1.46 4.60
N GLY A 259 -18.04 -0.84 3.54
CA GLY A 259 -19.32 -1.23 2.93
C GLY A 259 -19.32 -2.66 2.39
N SER A 260 -18.26 -3.10 1.72
CA SER A 260 -18.25 -4.45 1.14
C SER A 260 -18.04 -5.53 2.21
N VAL A 261 -17.18 -5.29 3.21
CA VAL A 261 -17.01 -6.18 4.36
C VAL A 261 -18.31 -6.29 5.15
N ALA A 262 -19.04 -5.18 5.33
CA ALA A 262 -20.34 -5.19 5.99
C ALA A 262 -21.35 -6.09 5.27
N LEU A 263 -21.39 -6.06 3.92
CA LEU A 263 -22.23 -6.97 3.15
C LEU A 263 -21.76 -8.43 3.28
N VAL A 264 -20.45 -8.68 3.24
CA VAL A 264 -19.92 -10.04 3.40
C VAL A 264 -20.36 -10.66 4.73
N VAL A 265 -20.19 -9.96 5.86
CA VAL A 265 -20.59 -10.48 7.18
C VAL A 265 -22.11 -10.54 7.39
N ALA A 266 -22.87 -9.79 6.60
CA ALA A 266 -24.33 -9.84 6.58
C ALA A 266 -24.87 -11.05 5.79
N LEU A 267 -24.09 -11.54 4.82
CA LEU A 267 -24.50 -12.59 3.88
C LEU A 267 -23.92 -13.96 4.24
N VAL A 268 -22.71 -14.01 4.80
CA VAL A 268 -22.01 -15.26 5.10
C VAL A 268 -21.64 -15.28 6.59
N PRO A 269 -21.99 -16.35 7.33
CA PRO A 269 -21.65 -16.46 8.74
C PRO A 269 -20.14 -16.37 8.95
N TRP A 270 -19.71 -15.53 9.90
CA TRP A 270 -18.29 -15.23 10.12
C TRP A 270 -17.47 -16.44 10.55
N ASN A 271 -18.11 -17.42 11.20
CA ASN A 271 -17.51 -18.66 11.71
C ASN A 271 -17.57 -19.82 10.69
N SER A 272 -18.08 -19.59 9.48
CA SER A 272 -18.24 -20.64 8.48
C SER A 272 -16.94 -20.85 7.68
N PRO A 273 -16.61 -22.10 7.29
CA PRO A 273 -15.45 -22.39 6.43
C PRO A 273 -15.47 -21.64 5.09
N GLN A 274 -16.67 -21.32 4.58
CA GLN A 274 -16.89 -20.55 3.36
C GLN A 274 -16.31 -19.12 3.46
N MET A 275 -15.98 -18.65 4.66
CA MET A 275 -15.32 -17.36 4.85
C MET A 275 -13.85 -17.35 4.39
N ALA A 276 -13.30 -18.47 3.92
CA ALA A 276 -12.02 -18.51 3.22
C ALA A 276 -12.05 -17.74 1.87
N THR A 277 -13.22 -17.62 1.25
CA THR A 277 -13.44 -16.92 -0.03
C THR A 277 -14.63 -15.96 0.07
N PRO A 278 -14.55 -14.91 0.90
CA PRO A 278 -15.71 -14.12 1.37
C PRO A 278 -16.64 -13.65 0.26
N TYR A 279 -16.07 -13.10 -0.81
CA TYR A 279 -16.83 -12.49 -1.91
C TYR A 279 -17.40 -13.53 -2.86
N VAL A 280 -16.70 -14.66 -3.05
CA VAL A 280 -17.24 -15.80 -3.81
C VAL A 280 -18.47 -16.33 -3.08
N SER A 281 -18.30 -16.64 -1.79
CA SER A 281 -19.35 -17.21 -0.95
C SER A 281 -20.56 -16.29 -0.83
N ALA A 282 -20.34 -14.97 -0.72
CA ALA A 282 -21.43 -14.00 -0.70
C ALA A 282 -22.22 -13.96 -2.02
N LEU A 283 -21.56 -14.12 -3.18
CA LEU A 283 -22.25 -14.20 -4.48
C LEU A 283 -22.93 -15.55 -4.71
N GLU A 284 -22.38 -16.64 -4.16
CA GLU A 284 -23.02 -17.97 -4.17
C GLU A 284 -24.30 -17.99 -3.33
N VAL A 285 -24.31 -17.31 -2.18
CA VAL A 285 -25.52 -17.09 -1.37
C VAL A 285 -26.62 -16.38 -2.17
N MET A 286 -26.25 -15.49 -3.09
CA MET A 286 -27.20 -14.80 -3.99
C MET A 286 -27.68 -15.68 -5.16
N GLY A 287 -27.16 -16.91 -5.31
CA GLY A 287 -27.53 -17.85 -6.37
C GLY A 287 -26.82 -17.63 -7.70
N LEU A 288 -25.64 -16.98 -7.72
CA LEU A 288 -24.92 -16.68 -8.97
C LEU A 288 -23.99 -17.86 -9.39
N PRO A 289 -24.32 -18.61 -10.46
CA PRO A 289 -23.68 -19.90 -10.77
C PRO A 289 -22.22 -19.80 -11.26
N ALA A 290 -21.74 -18.61 -11.60
CA ALA A 290 -20.35 -18.37 -12.04
C ALA A 290 -19.52 -17.55 -11.04
N ALA A 291 -20.01 -17.40 -9.81
CA ALA A 291 -19.39 -16.57 -8.77
C ALA A 291 -17.89 -16.87 -8.58
N ALA A 292 -17.54 -18.15 -8.42
CA ALA A 292 -16.16 -18.58 -8.23
C ALA A 292 -15.25 -18.17 -9.40
N ASN A 293 -15.64 -18.48 -10.64
CA ASN A 293 -14.85 -18.15 -11.84
C ASN A 293 -14.67 -16.64 -12.02
N VAL A 294 -15.77 -15.89 -11.92
CA VAL A 294 -15.77 -14.43 -12.13
C VAL A 294 -14.94 -13.74 -11.05
N MET A 295 -15.15 -14.10 -9.78
CA MET A 295 -14.38 -13.52 -8.70
C MET A 295 -12.92 -13.93 -8.74
N ASN A 296 -12.59 -15.19 -9.07
CA ASN A 296 -11.20 -15.61 -9.21
C ASN A 296 -10.47 -14.76 -10.28
N ALA A 297 -11.14 -14.47 -11.41
CA ALA A 297 -10.61 -13.56 -12.43
C ALA A 297 -10.44 -12.13 -11.94
N ILE A 298 -11.42 -11.59 -11.20
CA ILE A 298 -11.35 -10.24 -10.61
C ILE A 298 -10.19 -10.16 -9.60
N VAL A 299 -10.06 -11.13 -8.71
CA VAL A 299 -8.98 -11.20 -7.73
C VAL A 299 -7.63 -11.32 -8.42
N LEU A 300 -7.52 -12.09 -9.51
CA LEU A 300 -6.30 -12.14 -10.31
C LEU A 300 -5.94 -10.76 -10.86
N THR A 301 -6.91 -9.98 -11.37
CA THR A 301 -6.62 -8.60 -11.79
C THR A 301 -6.16 -7.70 -10.63
N ALA A 302 -6.67 -7.94 -9.42
CA ALA A 302 -6.25 -7.23 -8.23
C ALA A 302 -4.80 -7.53 -7.85
N VAL A 303 -4.42 -8.81 -7.86
CA VAL A 303 -3.05 -9.29 -7.64
C VAL A 303 -2.09 -8.70 -8.68
N LEU A 304 -2.44 -8.78 -9.97
CA LEU A 304 -1.59 -8.27 -11.05
C LEU A 304 -1.38 -6.75 -10.96
N SER A 305 -2.40 -6.01 -10.54
CA SER A 305 -2.29 -4.57 -10.26
C SER A 305 -1.37 -4.28 -9.08
N ALA A 306 -1.49 -5.02 -7.98
CA ALA A 306 -0.62 -4.87 -6.82
C ALA A 306 0.85 -5.18 -7.18
N LEU A 307 1.10 -6.24 -7.94
CA LEU A 307 2.42 -6.61 -8.46
C LEU A 307 2.99 -5.51 -9.36
N ASN A 308 2.20 -5.02 -10.32
CA ASN A 308 2.61 -3.95 -11.24
C ASN A 308 2.94 -2.65 -10.49
N SER A 309 2.09 -2.27 -9.53
CA SER A 309 2.29 -1.08 -8.69
C SER A 309 3.47 -1.22 -7.73
N GLY A 310 3.74 -2.41 -7.21
CA GLY A 310 4.90 -2.69 -6.38
C GLY A 310 6.21 -2.60 -7.15
N LEU A 311 6.28 -3.14 -8.37
CA LEU A 311 7.44 -2.98 -9.25
C LEU A 311 7.72 -1.50 -9.59
N TYR A 312 6.65 -0.75 -9.86
CA TYR A 312 6.73 0.69 -10.07
C TYR A 312 7.27 1.41 -8.82
N ALA A 313 6.63 1.22 -7.67
CA ALA A 313 6.97 1.88 -6.41
C ALA A 313 8.42 1.57 -5.96
N ALA A 314 8.81 0.29 -6.00
CA ALA A 314 10.16 -0.14 -5.65
C ALA A 314 11.21 0.51 -6.57
N SER A 315 11.02 0.46 -7.89
CA SER A 315 11.98 1.02 -8.84
C SER A 315 12.14 2.55 -8.70
N ARG A 316 11.05 3.28 -8.46
CA ARG A 316 11.09 4.75 -8.30
C ARG A 316 11.67 5.17 -6.96
N MET A 317 11.36 4.43 -5.88
CA MET A 317 11.97 4.69 -4.58
C MET A 317 13.49 4.46 -4.63
N LEU A 318 13.91 3.36 -5.25
CA LEU A 318 15.33 3.05 -5.41
C LEU A 318 16.05 4.08 -6.30
N PHE A 319 15.42 4.52 -7.39
CA PHE A 319 15.94 5.63 -8.19
C PHE A 319 16.05 6.92 -7.37
N ALA A 320 15.04 7.25 -6.57
CA ALA A 320 15.05 8.46 -5.76
C ALA A 320 16.19 8.46 -4.74
N LEU A 321 16.42 7.33 -4.05
CA LEU A 321 17.55 7.15 -3.11
C LEU A 321 18.93 7.47 -3.72
N THR A 322 19.09 7.39 -5.04
CA THR A 322 20.36 7.76 -5.70
C THR A 322 20.65 9.25 -5.68
N ARG A 323 19.63 10.12 -5.55
CA ARG A 323 19.78 11.58 -5.59
C ARG A 323 20.67 12.13 -4.48
N HIS A 324 20.60 11.51 -3.30
CA HIS A 324 21.43 11.87 -2.12
C HIS A 324 22.54 10.86 -1.84
N GLY A 325 22.83 9.99 -2.82
CA GLY A 325 23.83 8.94 -2.67
C GLY A 325 23.51 7.90 -1.60
N ASP A 326 22.22 7.72 -1.23
CA ASP A 326 21.76 6.67 -0.31
C ASP A 326 21.65 5.29 -1.00
N ALA A 327 21.77 5.26 -2.33
CA ALA A 327 21.86 4.07 -3.16
C ALA A 327 22.99 4.24 -4.20
N PRO A 328 23.55 3.13 -4.77
CA PRO A 328 24.62 3.21 -5.75
C PRO A 328 24.27 4.11 -6.96
N ALA A 329 25.19 5.02 -7.32
CA ALA A 329 24.99 5.98 -8.42
C ALA A 329 24.69 5.31 -9.77
N ALA A 330 25.13 4.06 -9.96
CA ALA A 330 24.81 3.26 -11.14
C ALA A 330 23.30 3.10 -11.39
N LEU A 331 22.46 3.18 -10.34
CA LEU A 331 21.01 3.05 -10.41
C LEU A 331 20.30 4.34 -10.87
N ALA A 332 21.01 5.48 -10.89
CA ALA A 332 20.49 6.78 -11.33
C ALA A 332 20.35 6.88 -12.87
N LYS A 333 20.85 5.88 -13.62
CA LYS A 333 20.83 5.93 -15.09
C LYS A 333 19.43 5.62 -15.63
N VAL A 334 18.83 6.60 -16.29
CA VAL A 334 17.56 6.45 -17.02
C VAL A 334 17.77 6.05 -18.49
N SER A 335 16.82 5.31 -19.06
CA SER A 335 16.82 4.96 -20.48
C SER A 335 16.40 6.13 -21.38
N LYS A 336 16.52 5.99 -22.70
CA LYS A 336 15.98 6.96 -23.68
C LYS A 336 14.47 7.22 -23.51
N ARG A 337 13.75 6.26 -22.90
CA ARG A 337 12.32 6.33 -22.60
C ARG A 337 12.01 6.91 -21.21
N GLY A 338 13.03 7.36 -20.46
CA GLY A 338 12.88 8.02 -19.17
C GLY A 338 12.59 7.05 -18.01
N VAL A 339 13.00 5.79 -18.13
CA VAL A 339 12.72 4.73 -17.16
C VAL A 339 14.03 4.25 -16.50
N PRO A 340 14.10 4.07 -15.17
CA PRO A 340 15.31 3.68 -14.46
C PRO A 340 15.54 2.16 -14.56
N VAL A 341 16.02 1.69 -15.72
CA VAL A 341 16.13 0.27 -16.06
C VAL A 341 16.89 -0.54 -15.02
N ARG A 342 18.03 -0.04 -14.52
CA ARG A 342 18.82 -0.75 -13.50
C ARG A 342 18.10 -0.87 -12.16
N ALA A 343 17.34 0.15 -11.77
CA ALA A 343 16.53 0.11 -10.55
C ALA A 343 15.37 -0.88 -10.68
N ILE A 344 14.72 -0.94 -11.86
CA ILE A 344 13.71 -1.96 -12.16
C ILE A 344 14.32 -3.35 -12.07
N LEU A 345 15.43 -3.60 -12.79
CA LEU A 345 16.09 -4.90 -12.81
C LEU A 345 16.50 -5.34 -11.42
N LEU A 346 17.10 -4.46 -10.60
CA LEU A 346 17.46 -4.79 -9.22
C LEU A 346 16.24 -5.14 -8.36
N GLY A 347 15.17 -4.36 -8.45
CA GLY A 347 13.92 -4.65 -7.73
C GLY A 347 13.30 -5.98 -8.16
N THR A 348 13.35 -6.30 -9.46
CA THR A 348 12.83 -7.55 -10.01
C THR A 348 13.70 -8.75 -9.65
N VAL A 349 15.04 -8.62 -9.62
CA VAL A 349 15.96 -9.69 -9.20
C VAL A 349 15.65 -10.13 -7.79
N PHE A 350 15.46 -9.19 -6.87
CA PHE A 350 15.07 -9.56 -5.51
C PHE A 350 13.67 -10.18 -5.48
N GLY A 351 12.72 -9.69 -6.28
CA GLY A 351 11.42 -10.35 -6.48
C GLY A 351 11.55 -11.81 -6.95
N TYR A 352 12.39 -12.09 -7.93
CA TYR A 352 12.69 -13.44 -8.42
C TYR A 352 13.31 -14.30 -7.33
N VAL A 353 14.30 -13.79 -6.61
CA VAL A 353 14.92 -14.51 -5.48
C VAL A 353 13.88 -14.84 -4.41
N SER A 354 13.03 -13.89 -4.05
CA SER A 354 11.95 -14.11 -3.08
C SER A 354 10.94 -15.17 -3.55
N VAL A 355 10.59 -15.20 -4.84
CA VAL A 355 9.77 -16.28 -5.41
C VAL A 355 10.50 -17.61 -5.36
N VAL A 356 11.79 -17.68 -5.69
CA VAL A 356 12.57 -18.93 -5.55
C VAL A 356 12.60 -19.39 -4.09
N MET A 357 12.79 -18.46 -3.14
CA MET A 357 12.76 -18.76 -1.71
C MET A 357 11.39 -19.26 -1.22
N SER A 358 10.29 -18.90 -1.88
CA SER A 358 8.97 -19.44 -1.52
C SER A 358 8.83 -20.94 -1.82
N TYR A 359 9.71 -21.52 -2.62
CA TYR A 359 9.74 -22.96 -2.93
C TYR A 359 10.91 -23.68 -2.27
N VAL A 360 12.09 -23.05 -2.26
CA VAL A 360 13.31 -23.66 -1.70
C VAL A 360 13.32 -23.59 -0.17
N SER A 361 12.73 -22.53 0.41
CA SER A 361 12.85 -22.23 1.83
C SER A 361 11.56 -21.57 2.38
N PRO A 362 10.38 -22.19 2.19
CA PRO A 362 9.09 -21.59 2.52
C PRO A 362 8.97 -21.24 4.01
N ASP A 363 9.36 -22.15 4.89
CA ASP A 363 9.12 -22.05 6.34
C ASP A 363 10.13 -21.15 7.08
N THR A 364 11.21 -20.75 6.42
CA THR A 364 12.31 -19.99 7.04
C THR A 364 12.54 -18.65 6.35
N VAL A 365 13.17 -18.63 5.17
CA VAL A 365 13.53 -17.39 4.46
C VAL A 365 12.28 -16.69 3.94
N PHE A 366 11.38 -17.40 3.26
CA PHE A 366 10.17 -16.78 2.75
C PHE A 366 9.25 -16.36 3.90
N ALA A 367 9.04 -17.24 4.90
CA ALA A 367 8.32 -16.87 6.11
C ALA A 367 8.92 -15.64 6.81
N PHE A 368 10.24 -15.48 6.87
CA PHE A 368 10.87 -14.28 7.41
C PHE A 368 10.50 -13.02 6.61
N LEU A 369 10.57 -13.08 5.27
CA LEU A 369 10.20 -11.96 4.40
C LEU A 369 8.73 -11.57 4.63
N VAL A 370 7.83 -12.55 4.65
CA VAL A 370 6.39 -12.33 4.86
C VAL A 370 6.05 -11.85 6.27
N ASN A 371 6.77 -12.29 7.30
CA ASN A 371 6.47 -11.83 8.65
C ASN A 371 7.04 -10.41 8.91
N SER A 372 8.17 -10.04 8.30
CA SER A 372 8.81 -8.75 8.58
C SER A 372 8.16 -7.54 7.89
N TYR A 373 7.47 -7.70 6.75
CA TYR A 373 7.07 -6.55 5.93
C TYR A 373 5.94 -5.68 6.53
N GLY A 374 4.96 -6.28 7.23
CA GLY A 374 3.81 -5.54 7.77
C GLY A 374 4.21 -4.48 8.80
N THR A 375 5.14 -4.82 9.69
CA THR A 375 5.72 -3.89 10.68
C THR A 375 6.49 -2.75 10.01
N VAL A 376 7.21 -3.05 8.90
CA VAL A 376 7.98 -2.06 8.14
C VAL A 376 7.08 -0.98 7.54
N ALA A 377 5.90 -1.35 7.04
CA ALA A 377 4.90 -0.40 6.56
C ALA A 377 4.50 0.62 7.65
N ILE A 378 4.23 0.16 8.87
CA ILE A 378 3.83 1.04 9.98
C ILE A 378 4.96 2.01 10.34
N PHE A 379 6.23 1.55 10.36
CA PHE A 379 7.37 2.43 10.60
C PHE A 379 7.46 3.57 9.57
N VAL A 380 7.24 3.28 8.29
CA VAL A 380 7.20 4.30 7.22
C VAL A 380 6.08 5.30 7.48
N TYR A 381 4.87 4.86 7.82
CA TYR A 381 3.75 5.76 8.11
C TYR A 381 3.96 6.62 9.36
N VAL A 382 4.59 6.08 10.41
CA VAL A 382 4.98 6.85 11.60
C VAL A 382 5.99 7.94 11.23
N LEU A 383 7.02 7.62 10.42
CA LEU A 383 7.99 8.61 9.94
C LEU A 383 7.32 9.68 9.08
N ILE A 384 6.37 9.32 8.22
CA ILE A 384 5.56 10.27 7.44
C ILE A 384 4.79 11.21 8.36
N ALA A 385 4.14 10.70 9.41
CA ALA A 385 3.35 11.49 10.33
C ALA A 385 4.21 12.47 11.15
N PHE A 386 5.36 12.02 11.66
CA PHE A 386 6.32 12.93 12.30
C PHE A 386 6.90 13.96 11.34
N SER A 387 7.09 13.58 10.07
CA SER A 387 7.55 14.50 9.03
C SER A 387 6.54 15.62 8.80
N GLN A 388 5.26 15.28 8.73
CA GLN A 388 4.19 16.28 8.60
C GLN A 388 4.12 17.20 9.81
N LEU A 389 4.20 16.69 11.04
CA LEU A 389 4.24 17.53 12.26
C LEU A 389 5.37 18.56 12.21
N ARG A 390 6.55 18.17 11.75
CA ARG A 390 7.71 19.05 11.72
C ARG A 390 7.66 20.03 10.56
N LEU A 391 7.29 19.57 9.36
CA LEU A 391 7.24 20.41 8.17
C LEU A 391 6.09 21.41 8.22
N ARG A 392 4.93 21.03 8.75
CA ARG A 392 3.80 21.96 8.92
C ARG A 392 4.12 23.11 9.86
N LYS A 393 4.95 22.91 10.89
CA LYS A 393 5.44 23.99 11.76
C LYS A 393 6.35 25.00 11.07
N ARG A 394 6.95 24.64 9.93
CA ARG A 394 7.81 25.53 9.14
C ARG A 394 7.05 26.35 8.10
N LEU A 395 5.74 26.10 7.93
CA LEU A 395 4.90 26.82 6.99
C LEU A 395 4.20 27.98 7.68
N ASP A 396 4.36 29.19 7.15
CA ASP A 396 3.64 30.37 7.63
C ASP A 396 2.13 30.30 7.33
N ALA A 397 1.36 31.16 8.00
CA ALA A 397 -0.10 31.21 7.85
C ALA A 397 -0.55 31.43 6.40
N ALA A 398 0.15 32.30 5.66
CA ALA A 398 -0.14 32.59 4.25
C ALA A 398 0.17 31.39 3.32
N ALA A 399 1.28 30.69 3.56
CA ALA A 399 1.62 29.47 2.82
C ALA A 399 0.61 28.35 3.12
N THR A 400 0.28 28.19 4.39
CA THR A 400 -0.75 27.24 4.87
C THR A 400 -2.11 27.54 4.26
N ALA A 401 -2.50 28.81 4.12
CA ALA A 401 -3.78 29.21 3.54
C ALA A 401 -3.94 28.70 2.09
N LYS A 402 -2.86 28.71 1.30
CA LYS A 402 -2.83 28.34 -0.12
C LYS A 402 -2.83 26.83 -0.39
N LEU A 403 -2.68 25.99 0.63
CA LEU A 403 -2.63 24.54 0.45
C LEU A 403 -3.99 23.99 -0.01
N ARG A 404 -3.97 23.22 -1.10
CA ARG A 404 -5.15 22.51 -1.64
C ARG A 404 -5.66 21.40 -0.71
N VAL A 405 -4.75 20.79 0.04
CA VAL A 405 -5.05 19.78 1.05
C VAL A 405 -4.45 20.22 2.36
N LYS A 406 -5.25 20.14 3.43
CA LYS A 406 -4.82 20.42 4.79
C LYS A 406 -5.18 19.23 5.67
N MET A 407 -4.29 18.93 6.60
CA MET A 407 -4.54 18.02 7.69
C MET A 407 -5.64 18.60 8.57
N TRP A 408 -6.64 17.77 8.87
CA TRP A 408 -7.76 18.17 9.71
C TRP A 408 -7.31 18.34 11.16
N ALA A 409 -7.88 19.32 11.86
CA ALA A 409 -7.64 19.60 13.28
C ALA A 409 -6.15 19.48 13.69
N TYR A 410 -5.26 20.02 12.86
CA TYR A 410 -3.83 20.01 13.13
C TYR A 410 -3.52 20.80 14.43
N PRO A 411 -2.67 20.29 15.34
CA PRO A 411 -1.86 19.06 15.25
C PRO A 411 -2.50 17.81 15.87
N TYR A 412 -3.72 17.91 16.42
CA TYR A 412 -4.35 16.85 17.23
C TYR A 412 -4.56 15.55 16.48
N LEU A 413 -5.15 15.58 15.28
CA LEU A 413 -5.37 14.34 14.51
C LEU A 413 -4.07 13.72 14.00
N THR A 414 -3.00 14.51 13.84
CA THR A 414 -1.68 13.94 13.56
C THR A 414 -1.16 13.14 14.74
N TRP A 415 -1.30 13.66 15.97
CA TRP A 415 -0.95 12.93 17.17
C TRP A 415 -1.82 11.69 17.39
N VAL A 416 -3.12 11.76 17.10
CA VAL A 416 -4.01 10.59 17.14
C VAL A 416 -3.53 9.51 16.18
N ALA A 417 -3.15 9.86 14.95
CA ALA A 417 -2.64 8.88 14.00
C ALA A 417 -1.32 8.25 14.47
N ILE A 418 -0.38 9.05 15.00
CA ILE A 418 0.87 8.55 15.58
C ILE A 418 0.57 7.59 16.74
N ALA A 419 -0.27 8.01 17.69
CA ALA A 419 -0.64 7.19 18.83
C ALA A 419 -1.32 5.88 18.39
N GLY A 420 -2.19 5.92 17.39
CA GLY A 420 -2.85 4.74 16.83
C GLY A 420 -1.89 3.78 16.13
N MET A 421 -0.93 4.28 15.36
CA MET A 421 0.08 3.42 14.73
C MET A 421 1.06 2.83 15.75
N ILE A 422 1.46 3.61 16.76
CA ILE A 422 2.28 3.11 17.87
C ILE A 422 1.49 2.08 18.70
N SER A 423 0.19 2.30 18.95
CA SER A 423 -0.62 1.32 19.68
C SER A 423 -0.79 0.01 18.91
N ILE A 424 -0.86 0.05 17.57
CA ILE A 424 -0.80 -1.16 16.73
C ILE A 424 0.53 -1.91 16.95
N LEU A 425 1.67 -1.23 16.90
CA LEU A 425 2.98 -1.86 17.15
C LEU A 425 3.07 -2.45 18.57
N VAL A 426 2.56 -1.74 19.56
CA VAL A 426 2.49 -2.22 20.94
C VAL A 426 1.57 -3.44 21.05
N ALA A 427 0.39 -3.41 20.40
CA ALA A 427 -0.53 -4.53 20.38
C ALA A 427 0.10 -5.78 19.73
N MET A 428 0.90 -5.62 18.66
CA MET A 428 1.64 -6.72 18.05
C MET A 428 2.58 -7.42 19.03
N ALA A 429 3.11 -6.73 20.05
CA ALA A 429 3.95 -7.33 21.08
C ALA A 429 3.16 -8.25 22.01
N PHE A 430 1.86 -8.00 22.19
CA PHE A 430 1.01 -8.78 23.08
C PHE A 430 0.29 -9.93 22.36
N ILE A 431 -0.04 -9.77 21.08
CA ILE A 431 -0.73 -10.79 20.26
C ILE A 431 0.27 -11.88 19.84
N PRO A 432 0.09 -13.15 20.27
CA PRO A 432 1.06 -14.23 20.02
C PRO A 432 1.49 -14.38 18.55
N ASP A 433 0.55 -14.34 17.62
CA ASP A 433 0.80 -14.51 16.19
C ASP A 433 1.54 -13.30 15.57
N GLN A 434 1.42 -12.12 16.18
CA GLN A 434 2.02 -10.89 15.67
C GLN A 434 3.37 -10.53 16.30
N ARG A 435 3.78 -11.25 17.37
CA ARG A 435 5.09 -11.05 18.00
C ARG A 435 6.24 -11.32 17.06
N LYS A 436 6.16 -12.42 16.29
CA LYS A 436 7.17 -12.78 15.30
C LYS A 436 7.28 -11.68 14.22
N PRO A 437 6.18 -11.26 13.55
CA PRO A 437 6.19 -10.11 12.65
C PRO A 437 6.80 -8.83 13.22
N LEU A 438 6.47 -8.48 14.46
CA LEU A 438 7.02 -7.29 15.12
C LEU A 438 8.54 -7.39 15.27
N TRP A 439 9.05 -8.47 15.86
CA TRP A 439 10.48 -8.64 16.11
C TRP A 439 11.30 -8.70 14.82
N LEU A 440 10.79 -9.38 13.79
CA LEU A 440 11.47 -9.44 12.50
C LEU A 440 11.46 -8.07 11.81
N GLY A 441 10.38 -7.30 11.91
CA GLY A 441 10.34 -5.93 11.42
C GLY A 441 11.31 -4.98 12.15
N VAL A 442 11.40 -5.10 13.48
CA VAL A 442 12.39 -4.37 14.29
C VAL A 442 13.82 -4.80 13.91
N ALA A 443 14.05 -6.09 13.66
CA ALA A 443 15.33 -6.58 13.17
C ALA A 443 15.68 -5.99 11.79
N SER A 444 14.73 -5.91 10.85
CA SER A 444 14.93 -5.25 9.56
C SER A 444 15.28 -3.76 9.73
N LEU A 445 14.62 -3.05 10.65
CA LEU A 445 14.98 -1.66 11.00
C LEU A 445 16.41 -1.57 11.56
N ALA A 446 16.78 -2.47 12.46
CA ALA A 446 18.11 -2.52 13.05
C ALA A 446 19.20 -2.79 12.00
N VAL A 447 18.95 -3.73 11.07
CA VAL A 447 19.84 -4.00 9.93
C VAL A 447 20.03 -2.76 9.07
N LEU A 448 18.96 -2.03 8.75
CA LEU A 448 19.05 -0.79 7.98
C LEU A 448 19.78 0.33 8.75
N LEU A 449 19.63 0.41 10.06
CA LEU A 449 20.40 1.33 10.91
C LEU A 449 21.90 1.02 10.89
N VAL A 450 22.27 -0.26 11.00
CA VAL A 450 23.67 -0.70 10.89
C VAL A 450 24.22 -0.41 9.49
N ALA A 451 23.47 -0.73 8.44
CA ALA A 451 23.85 -0.45 7.06
C ALA A 451 24.08 1.06 6.82
N TYR A 452 23.22 1.91 7.40
CA TYR A 452 23.41 3.36 7.38
C TYR A 452 24.72 3.77 8.08
N GLY A 453 25.01 3.23 9.27
CA GLY A 453 26.25 3.51 9.99
C GLY A 453 27.50 3.11 9.20
N LEU A 454 27.48 1.95 8.55
CA LEU A 454 28.61 1.44 7.75
C LEU A 454 28.85 2.27 6.48
N THR A 455 27.78 2.59 5.74
CA THR A 455 27.88 3.40 4.51
C THR A 455 28.36 4.82 4.77
N ARG A 456 28.08 5.38 5.96
CA ARG A 456 28.50 6.71 6.39
C ARG A 456 29.93 6.77 6.90
N ARG A 457 30.43 5.72 7.56
CA ARG A 457 31.83 5.66 8.06
C ARG A 457 32.87 5.76 6.94
N GLY A 458 32.53 5.34 5.71
CA GLY A 458 33.42 5.38 4.55
C GLY A 458 33.42 6.70 3.75
N ARG A 459 32.48 7.61 3.99
CA ARG A 459 32.43 8.93 3.33
C ARG A 459 32.87 10.03 4.29
N ARG A 460 34.10 10.55 4.11
CA ARG A 460 34.47 11.87 4.63
C ARG A 460 33.61 12.91 3.88
N GLU A 461 32.48 13.31 4.44
CA GLU A 461 31.60 14.30 3.82
C GLU A 461 32.04 15.72 4.21
N HIS A 462 32.43 16.53 3.23
CA HIS A 462 32.44 17.98 3.36
C HIS A 462 30.98 18.43 3.57
N LEU A 463 30.74 19.11 4.69
CA LEU A 463 29.47 19.78 4.97
C LEU A 463 29.40 21.01 4.05
N ASP A 464 28.85 20.83 2.86
CA ASP A 464 28.58 21.96 1.97
C ASP A 464 27.25 22.60 2.42
N GLU A 465 27.34 23.78 3.06
CA GLU A 465 26.17 24.56 3.53
C GLU A 465 25.23 24.97 2.39
N SER A 466 25.67 24.84 1.13
CA SER A 466 24.91 25.17 -0.07
C SER A 466 23.69 24.26 -0.32
N ASP A 467 23.69 23.00 0.13
CA ASP A 467 22.55 22.07 -0.02
C ASP A 467 21.36 22.44 0.89
N LEU A 468 21.61 23.15 1.99
CA LEU A 468 20.56 23.65 2.89
C LEU A 468 19.82 24.88 2.32
N LEU A 469 20.43 25.58 1.35
CA LEU A 469 19.90 26.79 0.73
C LEU A 469 19.15 26.53 -0.59
N ALA A 470 19.18 25.30 -1.11
CA ALA A 470 18.48 24.93 -2.35
C ALA A 470 16.94 24.84 -2.22
N TYR A 471 16.41 24.90 -1.00
CA TYR A 471 15.00 25.22 -0.75
C TYR A 471 14.92 26.63 -0.22
N PRO A 472 14.26 27.57 -0.93
CA PRO A 472 14.24 28.96 -0.48
C PRO A 472 13.53 29.03 0.87
N PRO A 473 14.18 29.56 1.92
CA PRO A 473 13.46 30.07 3.07
C PRO A 473 12.82 31.39 2.61
N ARG A 474 11.56 31.35 2.17
CA ARG A 474 10.70 32.53 2.12
C ARG A 474 9.27 32.16 2.44
#